data_AF-A0A392RD14-F1
#
_entry.id   AF-A0A392RD14-F1
#
_cell.length_a   1.000
_cell.length_b   1.000
_cell.length_c   1.000
_cell.angle_alpha   90.00
_cell.angle_beta   90.00
_cell.angle_gamma   90.00
#
_symmetry.space_group_name_H-M   'P 1'
#
loop_
_entity.id
_entity.type
_entity.pdbx_description
1 polymer ?
#
loop_
_entity_poly.entity_id
_entity_poly.type
_entity_poly.pdbx_seq_one_letter_code
_entity_poly.pdbx_strand_id
1 'polypeptide(L)'
;PQPSTSTPRADYSWVADEPRNSVSVYAERWDDIPEDMFTDISSSEDWEVRIPGLSRRICTAWGWGSIPMYQMAFQQLGYRMPFTDLETAVFGYLRVSPSQLHPNSLAFLRAFEVTAGYLEIVPTLKLFFHAFGLQRSCPKGE
;
A
#
# COMPACT_ATOMS: atom_id res chain seq x y z
N PRO A 1 -18.50 4.47 37.35
CA PRO A 1 -17.28 4.88 36.62
C PRO A 1 -17.50 4.73 35.11
N GLN A 2 -17.66 5.84 34.38
CA GLN A 2 -17.68 5.79 32.91
C GLN A 2 -16.29 5.34 32.42
N PRO A 3 -16.20 4.41 31.46
CA PRO A 3 -14.93 4.08 30.84
C PRO A 3 -14.50 5.28 29.99
N SER A 4 -13.35 5.86 30.33
CA SER A 4 -12.67 6.86 29.53
C SER A 4 -12.40 6.27 28.14
N THR A 5 -13.15 6.70 27.14
CA THR A 5 -12.85 6.42 25.73
C THR A 5 -11.67 7.28 25.29
N SER A 6 -10.48 7.00 25.82
CA SER A 6 -9.26 7.45 25.16
C SER A 6 -9.11 6.58 23.92
N THR A 7 -9.38 7.14 22.75
CA THR A 7 -8.92 6.55 21.48
C THR A 7 -7.43 6.26 21.65
N PRO A 8 -6.97 5.01 21.47
CA PRO A 8 -5.56 4.68 21.60
C PRO A 8 -4.77 5.61 20.69
N ARG A 9 -3.84 6.37 21.26
CA ARG A 9 -2.94 7.21 20.47
C ARG A 9 -2.16 6.26 19.57
N ALA A 10 -2.26 6.44 18.25
CA ALA A 10 -1.58 5.56 17.30
C ALA A 10 -0.08 5.56 17.61
N ASP A 11 0.47 4.37 17.86
CA ASP A 11 1.90 4.19 18.08
C ASP A 11 2.62 4.21 16.73
N TYR A 12 3.44 5.25 16.53
CA TYR A 12 4.26 5.45 15.34
C TYR A 12 5.75 5.22 15.62
N SER A 13 6.11 4.61 16.76
CA SER A 13 7.52 4.32 17.12
C SER A 13 8.24 3.43 16.10
N TRP A 14 7.49 2.63 15.34
CA TRP A 14 8.00 1.78 14.26
C TRP A 14 8.23 2.53 12.94
N VAL A 15 7.77 3.78 12.82
CA VAL A 15 7.81 4.56 11.57
C VAL A 15 9.07 5.45 11.55
N ALA A 16 9.84 5.38 10.47
CA ALA A 16 10.99 6.26 10.26
C ALA A 16 10.59 7.76 10.19
N ASP A 17 11.54 8.67 10.44
CA ASP A 17 11.27 10.13 10.46
C ASP A 17 10.70 10.66 9.16
N GLU A 18 11.23 10.21 8.01
CA GLU A 18 10.79 10.67 6.71
C GLU A 18 9.28 10.39 6.50
N PRO A 19 8.77 9.14 6.54
CA PRO A 19 7.35 8.86 6.35
C PRO A 19 6.44 9.49 7.43
N ARG A 20 6.95 9.81 8.62
CA ARG A 20 6.20 10.55 9.66
C ARG A 20 6.00 12.02 9.31
N ASN A 21 6.96 12.63 8.62
CA ASN A 21 6.97 14.09 8.43
C ASN A 21 6.64 14.51 6.99
N SER A 22 6.90 13.66 6.00
CA SER A 22 6.66 13.93 4.58
C SER A 22 5.18 14.03 4.24
N VAL A 23 4.76 15.23 3.86
CA VAL A 23 3.42 15.51 3.31
C VAL A 23 3.37 14.98 1.87
N SER A 24 2.19 14.53 1.43
CA SER A 24 1.98 14.21 0.01
C SER A 24 2.27 15.43 -0.85
N VAL A 25 3.04 15.26 -1.94
CA VAL A 25 3.25 16.33 -2.94
C VAL A 25 1.95 16.77 -3.61
N TYR A 26 0.91 15.94 -3.50
CA TYR A 26 -0.43 16.21 -4.00
C TYR A 26 -1.36 16.85 -2.98
N ALA A 27 -0.94 17.08 -1.73
CA ALA A 27 -1.87 17.42 -0.65
C ALA A 27 -2.70 18.70 -0.85
N GLU A 28 -2.26 19.59 -1.74
CA GLU A 28 -2.98 20.81 -2.13
C GLU A 28 -3.88 20.63 -3.37
N ARG A 29 -3.82 19.47 -4.03
CA ARG A 29 -4.55 19.09 -5.26
C ARG A 29 -5.60 18.02 -4.98
N TRP A 30 -6.40 18.23 -3.94
CA TRP A 30 -7.34 17.23 -3.43
C TRP A 30 -8.41 16.81 -4.46
N ASP A 31 -8.70 17.66 -5.43
CA ASP A 31 -9.66 17.49 -6.54
C ASP A 31 -9.01 17.35 -7.93
N ASP A 32 -7.68 17.46 -8.02
CA ASP A 32 -6.92 17.41 -9.29
C ASP A 32 -5.96 16.22 -9.28
N ILE A 33 -6.52 15.03 -9.54
CA ILE A 33 -5.73 13.80 -9.70
C ILE A 33 -5.11 13.82 -11.11
N PRO A 34 -3.77 13.81 -11.23
CA PRO A 34 -3.12 13.74 -12.54
C PRO A 34 -3.60 12.53 -13.34
N GLU A 35 -3.99 12.76 -14.60
CA GLU A 35 -4.44 11.70 -15.52
C GLU A 35 -3.40 10.58 -15.72
N ASP A 36 -2.11 10.90 -15.52
CA ASP A 36 -0.98 9.98 -15.66
C ASP A 36 -0.53 9.34 -14.33
N MET A 37 -1.28 9.54 -13.24
CA MET A 37 -0.92 9.00 -11.92
C MET A 37 -0.96 7.47 -11.87
N PHE A 38 -1.94 6.86 -12.55
CA PHE A 38 -2.13 5.41 -12.61
C PHE A 38 -2.83 5.01 -13.92
N THR A 39 -2.82 3.72 -14.23
CA THR A 39 -3.62 3.18 -15.33
C THR A 39 -4.76 2.37 -14.74
N ASP A 40 -5.99 2.78 -15.04
CA ASP A 40 -7.17 1.94 -14.82
C ASP A 40 -7.30 0.94 -15.97
N ILE A 41 -7.36 -0.34 -15.62
CA ILE A 41 -7.52 -1.45 -16.57
C ILE A 41 -8.83 -2.21 -16.38
N SER A 42 -9.67 -1.78 -15.46
CA SER A 42 -10.98 -2.38 -15.22
C SER A 42 -12.08 -1.38 -15.53
N SER A 43 -13.28 -1.91 -15.77
CA SER A 43 -14.50 -1.12 -15.84
C SER A 43 -15.28 -1.14 -14.52
N SER A 44 -14.65 -1.61 -13.44
CA SER A 44 -15.28 -1.77 -12.13
C SER A 44 -15.27 -0.46 -11.35
N GLU A 45 -16.41 -0.08 -10.79
CA GLU A 45 -16.60 1.14 -9.99
C GLU A 45 -16.54 0.88 -8.47
N ASP A 46 -15.92 -0.24 -8.06
CA ASP A 46 -15.83 -0.67 -6.65
C ASP A 46 -14.68 0.01 -5.87
N TRP A 47 -14.03 1.00 -6.47
CA TRP A 47 -12.90 1.72 -5.89
C TRP A 47 -12.87 3.18 -6.34
N GLU A 48 -12.17 4.02 -5.60
CA GLU A 48 -11.92 5.43 -5.93
C GLU A 48 -10.54 5.86 -5.44
N VAL A 49 -9.92 6.83 -6.12
CA VAL A 49 -8.68 7.46 -5.65
C VAL A 49 -8.99 8.71 -4.87
N ARG A 50 -8.33 8.88 -3.73
CA ARG A 50 -8.40 10.10 -2.91
C ARG A 50 -7.01 10.57 -2.54
N ILE A 51 -6.75 11.85 -2.78
CA ILE A 51 -5.50 12.48 -2.39
C ILE A 51 -5.56 12.87 -0.90
N PRO A 52 -4.56 12.45 -0.07
CA PRO A 52 -4.49 12.86 1.33
C PRO A 52 -4.34 14.38 1.47
N GLY A 53 -5.10 14.99 2.37
CA GLY A 53 -4.83 16.38 2.79
C GLY A 53 -3.57 16.52 3.66
N LEU A 54 -3.18 17.77 3.93
CA LEU A 54 -1.92 18.16 4.62
C LEU A 54 -1.68 17.50 5.99
N SER A 55 -2.74 17.07 6.68
CA SER A 55 -2.66 16.44 8.00
C SER A 55 -2.40 14.93 7.96
N ARG A 56 -2.51 14.30 6.78
CA ARG A 56 -2.33 12.86 6.61
C ARG A 56 -0.93 12.52 6.10
N ARG A 57 -0.42 11.39 6.56
CA ARG A 57 0.85 10.78 6.16
C ARG A 57 0.59 9.39 5.65
N ILE A 58 1.55 8.83 4.90
CA ILE A 58 1.47 7.44 4.44
C ILE A 58 1.29 6.47 5.61
N CYS A 59 1.87 6.78 6.78
CA CYS A 59 1.79 5.96 7.98
C CYS A 59 0.55 6.22 8.85
N THR A 60 -0.29 7.22 8.53
CA THR A 60 -1.50 7.52 9.30
C THR A 60 -2.43 6.31 9.32
N ALA A 61 -3.28 6.17 10.34
CA ALA A 61 -4.35 5.17 10.32
C ALA A 61 -5.40 5.53 9.25
N TRP A 62 -5.59 4.64 8.28
CA TRP A 62 -6.61 4.75 7.24
C TRP A 62 -7.73 3.75 7.53
N GLY A 63 -8.98 4.23 7.59
CA GLY A 63 -10.16 3.39 7.80
C GLY A 63 -10.93 3.13 6.51
N TRP A 64 -12.05 2.40 6.62
CA TRP A 64 -13.05 2.30 5.55
C TRP A 64 -12.52 1.71 4.23
N GLY A 65 -11.59 0.75 4.30
CA GLY A 65 -11.00 0.12 3.11
C GLY A 65 -10.03 1.01 2.33
N SER A 66 -9.68 2.20 2.84
CA SER A 66 -8.69 3.06 2.21
C SER A 66 -7.27 2.50 2.38
N ILE A 67 -6.54 2.45 1.27
CA ILE A 67 -5.15 2.03 1.21
C ILE A 67 -4.32 3.24 0.77
N PRO A 68 -3.44 3.81 1.61
CA PRO A 68 -2.52 4.81 1.10
C PRO A 68 -1.45 4.09 0.26
N MET A 69 -0.95 4.74 -0.78
CA MET A 69 0.07 4.16 -1.66
C MET A 69 1.01 5.24 -2.16
N TYR A 70 2.28 4.88 -2.38
CA TYR A 70 3.23 5.74 -3.06
C TYR A 70 2.97 5.73 -4.56
N GLN A 71 3.03 6.90 -5.20
CA GLN A 71 2.92 7.06 -6.65
C GLN A 71 3.91 6.18 -7.44
N MET A 72 5.10 5.92 -6.88
CA MET A 72 6.12 5.06 -7.51
C MET A 72 5.63 3.64 -7.78
N ALA A 73 4.65 3.14 -7.02
CA ALA A 73 4.04 1.84 -7.30
C ALA A 73 3.42 1.82 -8.70
N PHE A 74 2.74 2.89 -9.10
CA PHE A 74 2.15 3.01 -10.42
C PHE A 74 3.21 3.38 -11.46
N GLN A 75 3.99 4.44 -11.23
CA GLN A 75 4.90 4.99 -12.23
C GLN A 75 6.13 4.11 -12.52
N GLN A 76 6.71 3.47 -11.50
CA GLN A 76 7.96 2.73 -11.64
C GLN A 76 7.74 1.23 -11.60
N LEU A 77 6.85 0.75 -10.73
CA LEU A 77 6.60 -0.67 -10.57
C LEU A 77 5.52 -1.19 -11.53
N GLY A 78 4.78 -0.30 -12.20
CA GLY A 78 3.79 -0.66 -13.22
C GLY A 78 2.53 -1.32 -12.65
N TYR A 79 2.22 -1.02 -11.39
CA TYR A 79 0.93 -1.37 -10.79
C TYR A 79 -0.21 -0.66 -11.53
N ARG A 80 -1.36 -1.31 -11.57
CA ARG A 80 -2.57 -0.80 -12.22
C ARG A 80 -3.76 -0.99 -11.29
N MET A 81 -4.78 -0.17 -11.47
CA MET A 81 -5.99 -0.26 -10.66
C MET A 81 -7.11 -0.95 -11.43
N PRO A 82 -8.03 -1.64 -10.73
CA PRO A 82 -7.90 -2.09 -9.35
C PRO A 82 -6.78 -3.15 -9.19
N PHE A 83 -6.37 -3.40 -7.95
CA PHE A 83 -5.38 -4.45 -7.62
C PHE A 83 -5.87 -5.84 -8.06
N THR A 84 -4.94 -6.75 -8.30
CA THR A 84 -5.26 -8.14 -8.66
C THR A 84 -5.79 -8.95 -7.47
N ASP A 85 -6.39 -10.10 -7.75
CA ASP A 85 -6.83 -11.06 -6.73
C ASP A 85 -5.67 -11.52 -5.83
N LEU A 86 -4.48 -11.74 -6.43
CA LEU A 86 -3.30 -12.15 -5.68
C LEU A 86 -2.83 -11.04 -4.75
N GLU A 87 -2.75 -9.81 -5.27
CA GLU A 87 -2.32 -8.65 -4.49
C GLU A 87 -3.24 -8.46 -3.28
N THR A 88 -4.55 -8.46 -3.52
CA THR A 88 -5.57 -8.39 -2.49
C THR A 88 -5.45 -9.53 -1.48
N ALA A 89 -5.20 -10.76 -1.94
CA ALA A 89 -4.98 -11.91 -1.07
C ALA A 89 -3.71 -11.80 -0.21
N VAL A 90 -2.61 -11.27 -0.75
CA VAL A 90 -1.36 -11.02 -0.01
C VAL A 90 -1.59 -9.98 1.08
N PHE A 91 -2.21 -8.84 0.73
CA PHE A 91 -2.53 -7.80 1.71
C PHE A 91 -3.46 -8.31 2.81
N GLY A 92 -4.49 -9.07 2.43
CA GLY A 92 -5.41 -9.72 3.38
C GLY A 92 -4.73 -10.73 4.30
N TYR A 93 -3.84 -11.57 3.76
CA TYR A 93 -3.10 -12.57 4.54
C TYR A 93 -2.16 -11.92 5.57
N LEU A 94 -1.46 -10.86 5.15
CA LEU A 94 -0.56 -10.11 6.01
C LEU A 94 -1.29 -9.22 7.00
N ARG A 95 -2.57 -8.91 6.74
CA ARG A 95 -3.37 -7.91 7.46
C ARG A 95 -2.69 -6.55 7.46
N VAL A 96 -2.08 -6.21 6.32
CA VAL A 96 -1.39 -4.94 6.12
C VAL A 96 -1.99 -4.20 4.93
N SER A 97 -1.98 -2.88 4.98
CA SER A 97 -2.16 -2.10 3.77
C SER A 97 -0.90 -2.22 2.91
N PRO A 98 -1.03 -2.20 1.57
CA PRO A 98 0.12 -2.20 0.65
C PRO A 98 1.25 -1.22 1.00
N SER A 99 0.90 -0.05 1.52
CA SER A 99 1.79 1.00 2.03
C SER A 99 2.62 0.63 3.25
N GLN A 100 2.18 -0.34 4.05
CA GLN A 100 2.94 -0.85 5.19
C GLN A 100 4.01 -1.84 4.74
N LEU A 101 3.98 -2.26 3.48
CA LEU A 101 5.06 -3.02 2.88
C LEU A 101 6.14 -2.07 2.36
N HIS A 102 7.39 -2.50 2.45
CA HIS A 102 8.49 -1.78 1.84
C HIS A 102 8.21 -1.63 0.33
N PRO A 103 8.54 -0.49 -0.32
CA PRO A 103 8.32 -0.34 -1.75
C PRO A 103 8.90 -1.50 -2.60
N ASN A 104 10.08 -2.01 -2.22
CA ASN A 104 10.65 -3.22 -2.82
C ASN A 104 9.79 -4.49 -2.64
N SER A 105 9.06 -4.62 -1.53
CA SER A 105 8.14 -5.74 -1.33
C SER A 105 6.97 -5.71 -2.31
N LEU A 106 6.46 -4.52 -2.66
CA LEU A 106 5.51 -4.38 -3.76
C LEU A 106 6.19 -4.77 -5.09
N ALA A 107 7.41 -4.31 -5.35
CA ALA A 107 8.13 -4.70 -6.57
C ALA A 107 8.27 -6.23 -6.73
N PHE A 108 8.51 -6.97 -5.63
CA PHE A 108 8.58 -8.44 -5.66
C PHE A 108 7.23 -9.09 -5.98
N LEU A 109 6.14 -8.57 -5.43
CA LEU A 109 4.80 -9.06 -5.72
C LEU A 109 4.47 -8.90 -7.21
N ARG A 110 4.77 -7.73 -7.79
CA ARG A 110 4.59 -7.52 -9.22
C ARG A 110 5.48 -8.41 -10.08
N ALA A 111 6.76 -8.50 -9.75
CA ALA A 111 7.71 -9.33 -10.48
C ALA A 111 7.28 -10.81 -10.46
N PHE A 112 6.74 -11.28 -9.32
CA PHE A 112 6.21 -12.63 -9.19
C PHE A 112 5.02 -12.89 -10.12
N GLU A 113 4.05 -11.97 -10.19
CA GLU A 113 2.90 -12.12 -11.09
C GLU A 113 3.32 -12.13 -12.56
N VAL A 114 4.20 -11.21 -12.96
CA VAL A 114 4.71 -11.15 -14.34
C VAL A 114 5.46 -12.44 -14.69
N THR A 115 6.28 -12.94 -13.76
CA THR A 115 7.02 -14.20 -13.94
C THR A 115 6.07 -15.40 -14.03
N ALA A 116 5.06 -15.46 -13.17
CA ALA A 116 4.06 -16.53 -13.17
C ALA A 116 3.28 -16.55 -14.49
N GLY A 117 2.86 -15.37 -14.97
CA GLY A 117 2.20 -15.23 -16.27
C GLY A 117 3.09 -15.68 -17.43
N TYR A 118 4.38 -15.31 -17.41
CA TYR A 118 5.35 -15.76 -18.42
C TYR A 118 5.57 -17.28 -18.41
N LEU A 119 5.55 -17.90 -17.23
CA LEU A 119 5.70 -19.35 -17.05
C LEU A 119 4.38 -20.12 -17.23
N GLU A 120 3.28 -19.44 -17.54
CA GLU A 120 1.93 -20.03 -17.65
C GLU A 120 1.48 -20.78 -16.39
N ILE A 121 1.91 -20.31 -15.22
CA ILE A 121 1.48 -20.84 -13.92
C ILE A 121 0.53 -19.85 -13.21
N VAL A 122 -0.43 -20.40 -12.48
CA VAL A 122 -1.34 -19.57 -11.66
C VAL A 122 -0.56 -19.01 -10.48
N PRO A 123 -0.42 -17.68 -10.35
CA PRO A 123 0.20 -17.11 -9.16
C PRO A 123 -0.75 -17.31 -7.98
N THR A 124 -0.25 -17.91 -6.90
CA THR A 124 -1.04 -18.16 -5.69
C THR A 124 -0.33 -17.62 -4.47
N LEU A 125 -1.13 -17.27 -3.45
CA LEU A 125 -0.63 -16.83 -2.15
C LEU A 125 0.41 -17.80 -1.57
N LYS A 126 0.13 -19.11 -1.66
CA LYS A 126 1.01 -20.16 -1.16
C LYS A 126 2.34 -20.21 -1.92
N LEU A 127 2.29 -20.05 -3.25
CA LEU A 127 3.50 -20.06 -4.07
C LEU A 127 4.33 -18.79 -3.87
N PHE A 128 3.68 -17.64 -3.70
CA PHE A 128 4.35 -16.38 -3.38
C PHE A 128 5.14 -16.50 -2.08
N PHE A 129 4.51 -16.95 -0.99
CA PHE A 129 5.20 -17.14 0.29
C PHE A 129 6.13 -18.35 0.36
N HIS A 130 6.11 -19.21 -0.65
CA HIS A 130 7.16 -20.22 -0.84
C HIS A 130 8.44 -19.59 -1.41
N ALA A 131 8.30 -18.65 -2.34
CA ALA A 131 9.43 -17.96 -2.99
C ALA A 131 9.98 -16.78 -2.16
N PHE A 132 9.11 -16.05 -1.46
CA PHE A 132 9.47 -14.83 -0.73
C PHE A 132 9.17 -14.96 0.76
N GLY A 133 10.19 -14.70 1.59
CA GLY A 133 10.06 -14.60 3.03
C GLY A 133 9.65 -13.20 3.49
N LEU A 134 8.87 -13.14 4.58
CA LEU A 134 8.57 -11.87 5.26
C LEU A 134 9.67 -11.55 6.26
N GLN A 135 10.32 -10.41 6.07
CA GLN A 135 11.22 -9.85 7.05
C GLN A 135 10.61 -8.58 7.61
N ARG A 136 10.42 -8.54 8.94
CA ARG A 136 10.13 -7.28 9.62
C ARG A 136 11.42 -6.47 9.60
N SER A 137 11.37 -5.24 9.08
CA SER A 137 12.46 -4.30 9.30
C SER A 137 12.53 -4.03 10.80
N CYS A 138 13.63 -4.40 11.45
CA CYS A 138 13.93 -3.84 12.76
C CYS A 138 13.98 -2.31 12.60
N PRO A 139 13.34 -1.53 13.48
CA PRO A 139 13.61 -0.10 13.51
C PRO A 139 15.12 0.05 13.70
N LYS A 140 15.81 0.65 12.73
CA LYS A 140 17.17 1.12 12.97
C LYS A 140 17.03 2.25 13.99
N GLY A 141 17.41 1.99 15.24
CA GLY A 141 17.84 3.06 16.15
C GLY A 141 19.14 3.67 15.59
N GLU A 142 19.47 4.94 15.80
CA GLU A 142 18.97 5.99 16.69
C GLU A 142 18.82 7.31 15.92
#